data_AF-A0A3N6PKZ8-F1
#
_entry.id   AF-A0A3N6PKZ8-F1
#
_cell.length_a   1.000
_cell.length_b   1.000
_cell.length_c   1.000
_cell.angle_alpha   90.00
_cell.angle_beta   90.00
_cell.angle_gamma   90.00
#
_symmetry.space_group_name_H-M   'P 1'
#
loop_
_entity.id
_entity.type
_entity.pdbx_description
1 polymer ?
#
loop_
_entity_poly.entity_id
_entity_poly.type
_entity_poly.pdbx_seq_one_letter_code
_entity_poly.pdbx_strand_id
1 'polypeptide(L)'
;MEKQHPTMFKLSQYSYYENQTFQAISLPYGEGRVSMYVFLPKEEIGLEKFHQTLNEENWENWMLKFDGIFLILFLPKEEIGLEKFHQTLNEENWENWMLKFESQ
;
A
#
# COMPACT_ATOMS: atom_id res chain seq x y z
N MET A 1 2.49 -10.85 24.98
CA MET A 1 1.61 -11.77 24.24
C MET A 1 1.74 -11.40 22.77
N GLU A 2 2.29 -12.29 21.95
CA GLU A 2 2.32 -12.10 20.49
C GLU A 2 0.89 -12.11 19.97
N LYS A 3 0.48 -11.06 19.25
CA LYS A 3 -0.79 -11.05 18.53
C LYS A 3 -0.61 -11.94 17.30
N GLN A 4 -1.28 -13.09 17.26
CA GLN A 4 -1.32 -13.93 16.07
C GLN A 4 -2.34 -13.34 15.09
N HIS A 5 -1.86 -12.83 13.96
CA HIS A 5 -2.70 -12.30 12.90
C HIS A 5 -2.95 -13.37 11.83
N PRO A 6 -4.19 -13.57 11.36
CA PRO A 6 -4.43 -14.41 10.21
C PRO A 6 -3.75 -13.80 8.98
N THR A 7 -2.80 -14.51 8.38
CA THR A 7 -2.06 -14.08 7.19
C THR A 7 -2.76 -14.57 5.93
N MET A 8 -2.92 -13.70 4.92
CA MET A 8 -3.28 -14.10 3.57
C MET A 8 -2.02 -14.61 2.85
N PHE A 9 -2.15 -15.80 2.23
CA PHE A 9 -1.10 -16.44 1.44
C PHE A 9 -1.59 -16.55 0.00
N LYS A 10 -0.88 -15.95 -0.96
CA LYS A 10 -1.24 -16.05 -2.38
C LYS A 10 0.00 -16.06 -3.26
N LEU A 11 0.18 -17.14 -4.02
CA LEU A 11 1.11 -17.19 -5.15
C LEU A 11 0.42 -16.57 -6.36
N SER A 12 0.94 -15.45 -6.85
CA SER A 12 0.44 -14.79 -8.05
C SER A 12 1.54 -13.97 -8.70
N GLN A 13 1.27 -13.49 -9.92
CA GLN A 13 2.13 -12.52 -10.56
C GLN A 13 1.76 -11.13 -10.04
N TYR A 14 2.75 -10.41 -9.53
CA TYR A 14 2.61 -9.02 -9.08
C TYR A 14 3.65 -8.17 -9.77
N SER A 15 3.35 -6.88 -9.98
CA SER A 15 4.40 -5.94 -10.31
C SER A 15 5.25 -5.71 -9.06
N TYR A 16 6.56 -5.88 -9.19
CA TYR A 16 7.52 -5.79 -8.09
C TYR A 16 8.69 -4.90 -8.48
N TYR A 17 9.26 -4.24 -7.47
CA TYR A 17 10.53 -3.56 -7.60
C TYR A 17 11.33 -3.67 -6.30
N GLU A 18 12.64 -3.87 -6.41
CA GLU A 18 13.56 -3.90 -5.28
C GLU A 18 14.85 -3.15 -5.61
N ASN A 19 15.42 -2.51 -4.61
CA ASN A 19 16.74 -1.94 -4.68
C ASN A 19 17.50 -2.12 -3.35
N GLN A 20 18.59 -1.38 -3.18
CA GLN A 20 19.43 -1.48 -1.99
C GLN A 20 18.73 -1.00 -0.71
N THR A 21 17.63 -0.25 -0.82
CA THR A 21 16.97 0.44 0.31
C THR A 21 15.58 -0.09 0.67
N PHE A 22 14.84 -0.66 -0.30
CA PHE A 22 13.49 -1.19 -0.07
C PHE A 22 13.10 -2.26 -1.09
N GLN A 23 12.02 -2.98 -0.77
CA GLN A 23 11.24 -3.83 -1.66
C GLN A 23 9.83 -3.25 -1.81
N ALA A 24 9.19 -3.39 -2.96
CA ALA A 24 7.84 -2.88 -3.18
C ALA A 24 7.02 -3.73 -4.14
N ILE A 25 5.71 -3.79 -3.89
CA ILE A 25 4.72 -4.49 -4.72
C ILE A 25 3.58 -3.56 -5.12
N SER A 26 3.02 -3.77 -6.30
CA SER A 26 1.75 -3.19 -6.72
C SER A 26 0.63 -4.20 -6.57
N LEU A 27 -0.39 -3.82 -5.81
CA LEU A 27 -1.58 -4.62 -5.54
C LEU A 27 -2.78 -4.00 -6.26
N PRO A 28 -3.18 -4.52 -7.44
CA PRO A 28 -4.33 -4.02 -8.15
C PRO A 28 -5.62 -4.33 -7.37
N TYR A 29 -6.50 -3.34 -7.27
CA TYR A 29 -7.83 -3.48 -6.69
C TYR A 29 -8.91 -3.50 -7.78
N GLY A 30 -9.97 -4.29 -7.54
CA GLY A 30 -11.08 -4.44 -8.48
C GLY A 30 -10.61 -4.92 -9.85
N GLU A 31 -10.98 -4.18 -10.89
CA GLU A 31 -10.58 -4.46 -12.28
C GLU A 31 -9.16 -3.97 -12.64
N GLY A 32 -8.35 -3.57 -11.65
CA GLY A 32 -6.97 -3.11 -11.88
C GLY A 32 -6.84 -1.67 -12.36
N ARG A 33 -7.90 -0.86 -12.23
CA ARG A 33 -7.87 0.59 -12.53
C ARG A 33 -7.14 1.39 -11.45
N VAL A 34 -7.06 0.85 -10.24
CA VAL A 34 -6.39 1.43 -9.08
C VAL A 34 -5.50 0.37 -8.47
N SER A 35 -4.29 0.76 -8.06
CA SER A 35 -3.35 -0.12 -7.38
C SER A 35 -2.86 0.51 -6.09
N MET A 36 -2.70 -0.30 -5.05
CA MET A 36 -1.98 0.08 -3.84
C MET A 36 -0.53 -0.36 -3.95
N TYR A 37 0.37 0.58 -3.73
CA TYR A 37 1.80 0.32 -3.68
C TYR A 37 2.23 0.14 -2.23
N VAL A 38 2.76 -1.03 -1.91
CA VAL A 38 3.26 -1.35 -0.58
C VAL A 38 4.77 -1.33 -0.64
N PHE A 39 5.39 -0.46 0.15
CA PHE A 39 6.83 -0.36 0.30
C PHE A 39 7.25 -0.99 1.62
N LEU A 40 8.24 -1.87 1.56
CA LEU A 40 8.90 -2.49 2.69
C LEU A 40 10.35 -2.00 2.72
N PRO A 41 10.65 -0.94 3.50
CA PRO A 41 12.02 -0.50 3.72
C PRO A 41 12.83 -1.62 4.36
N LYS A 42 14.10 -1.74 3.98
CA LYS A 42 15.01 -2.66 4.67
C LYS A 42 15.23 -2.19 6.11
N GLU A 43 15.48 -3.14 7.01
CA GLU A 43 15.63 -2.86 8.44
C GLU A 43 16.72 -1.82 8.73
N GLU A 44 17.83 -1.87 8.00
CA GLU A 44 18.95 -0.93 8.13
C GLU A 44 18.60 0.51 7.73
N ILE A 45 17.60 0.69 6.88
CA ILE A 45 17.08 2.00 6.47
C ILE A 45 16.05 2.48 7.48
N GLY A 46 15.08 1.63 7.79
CA GLY A 46 13.94 1.98 8.63
C GLY A 46 12.95 2.94 7.96
N LEU A 47 11.74 3.02 8.52
CA LEU A 47 10.64 3.76 7.92
C LEU A 47 10.89 5.26 7.81
N GLU A 48 11.48 5.88 8.85
CA GLU A 48 11.71 7.33 8.89
C GLU A 48 12.65 7.81 7.78
N LYS A 49 13.78 7.11 7.58
CA LYS A 49 14.73 7.46 6.52
C LYS A 49 14.14 7.20 5.14
N PHE A 50 13.38 6.11 4.98
CA PHE A 50 12.69 5.83 3.73
C PHE A 50 11.66 6.92 3.40
N HIS A 51 10.90 7.39 4.39
CA HIS A 51 9.91 8.45 4.18
C HIS A 51 10.56 9.74 3.65
N GLN A 52 11.79 10.05 4.07
CA GLN A 52 12.54 11.21 3.56
C GLN A 52 12.99 11.05 2.10
N THR A 53 13.10 9.82 1.59
CA THR A 53 13.41 9.58 0.17
C THR A 53 12.16 9.50 -0.71
N LEU A 54 10.98 9.36 -0.12
CA LEU A 54 9.71 9.34 -0.83
C LEU A 54 9.34 10.76 -1.29
N ASN A 55 9.77 11.12 -2.49
CA ASN A 55 9.42 12.36 -3.18
C ASN A 55 8.98 12.07 -4.62
N GLU A 56 8.48 13.08 -5.33
CA GLU A 56 7.93 12.95 -6.69
C GLU A 56 8.94 12.36 -7.69
N GLU A 57 10.16 12.89 -7.73
CA GLU A 57 11.20 12.40 -8.65
C GLU A 57 11.53 10.92 -8.39
N ASN A 58 11.71 10.54 -7.12
CA ASN A 58 11.99 9.15 -6.76
C ASN A 58 10.79 8.24 -7.06
N TRP A 59 9.58 8.70 -6.76
CA TRP A 59 8.35 7.98 -7.06
C TRP A 59 8.23 7.66 -8.54
N GLU A 60 8.33 8.67 -9.41
CA GLU A 60 8.28 8.50 -10.87
C GLU A 60 9.34 7.51 -11.36
N ASN A 61 10.58 7.68 -10.88
CA ASN A 61 11.69 6.79 -11.21
C ASN A 61 11.47 5.34 -10.74
N TRP A 62 10.80 5.11 -9.61
CA TRP A 62 10.49 3.78 -9.12
C TRP A 62 9.36 3.14 -9.93
N MET A 63 8.32 3.89 -10.28
CA MET A 63 7.18 3.36 -11.05
C MET A 63 7.61 2.78 -12.39
N LEU A 64 8.63 3.37 -13.04
CA LEU A 64 9.19 2.87 -14.30
C LEU A 64 9.96 1.54 -14.16
N LYS A 65 10.33 1.15 -12.94
CA LYS A 65 11.17 -0.04 -12.68
C LYS A 65 10.38 -1.24 -12.18
N PHE A 66 9.08 -1.10 -11.96
CA PHE A 66 8.22 -2.22 -11.63
C PHE A 66 8.10 -3.17 -12.81
N ASP A 67 8.31 -4.45 -12.54
CA ASP A 67 8.13 -5.51 -13.55
C ASP A 67 7.37 -6.70 -12.95
N GLY A 68 6.72 -7.48 -13.81
CA GLY A 68 5.90 -8.62 -13.42
C GLY A 68 6.74 -9.82 -12.98
N ILE A 69 6.55 -10.28 -11.74
CA ILE A 69 7.22 -11.46 -11.20
C ILE A 69 6.25 -12.31 -10.38
N PHE A 70 6.46 -13.63 -10.39
CA PHE A 70 5.72 -14.55 -9.52
C PHE A 70 6.27 -14.49 -8.09
N LEU A 71 5.43 -14.07 -7.15
CA LEU A 71 5.78 -13.97 -5.74
C LEU A 71 4.75 -14.66 -4.86
N ILE A 72 5.23 -15.22 -3.75
CA ILE A 72 4.37 -15.62 -2.64
C ILE A 72 4.20 -14.40 -1.76
N LEU A 73 2.99 -13.86 -1.75
CA LEU A 73 2.65 -12.70 -0.94
C LEU A 73 2.10 -13.16 0.42
N PHE A 74 2.73 -12.67 1.48
CA PHE A 74 2.29 -12.81 2.87
C PHE A 74 1.80 -11.45 3.35
N LEU A 75 0.49 -11.26 3.46
CA LEU A 75 -0.09 -10.02 4.00
C LEU A 75 -0.90 -10.32 5.26
N PRO A 76 -0.67 -9.62 6.38
CA PRO A 76 -1.55 -9.72 7.54
C PRO A 76 -2.95 -9.24 7.15
N LYS A 77 -3.99 -10.03 7.48
CA LYS A 77 -5.40 -9.71 7.17
C LYS A 77 -6.00 -8.69 8.15
N GLU A 78 -5.20 -7.78 8.69
CA GLU A 78 -5.78 -6.73 9.52
C GLU A 78 -6.66 -5.82 8.67
N GLU A 79 -7.84 -5.48 9.19
CA GLU A 79 -8.48 -4.23 8.84
C GLU A 79 -7.46 -3.16 9.21
N ILE A 80 -6.79 -2.55 8.22
CA ILE A 80 -6.04 -1.32 8.45
C ILE A 80 -7.12 -0.30 8.83
N GLY A 81 -7.48 -0.29 10.11
CA GLY A 81 -8.28 0.76 10.69
C GLY A 81 -7.49 2.03 10.46
N LEU A 82 -8.00 2.92 9.62
CA LEU A 82 -7.56 4.31 9.51
C LEU A 82 -7.91 5.06 10.81
N GLU A 83 -7.58 4.49 11.98
CA GLU A 83 -7.94 5.01 13.30
C GLU A 83 -7.22 6.33 13.62
N LYS A 84 -6.36 6.82 12.70
CA LYS A 84 -5.72 8.14 12.78
C LYS A 84 -5.76 8.96 11.49
N PHE A 85 -6.82 8.82 10.68
CA PHE A 85 -7.20 9.88 9.72
C PHE A 85 -8.37 10.74 10.22
N HIS A 86 -8.70 10.68 11.52
CA HIS A 86 -9.82 11.39 12.14
C HIS A 86 -9.51 12.78 12.71
N GLN A 87 -8.45 13.48 12.26
CA GLN A 87 -8.24 14.88 12.70
C GLN A 87 -8.43 15.95 11.63
N THR A 88 -8.81 15.60 10.41
CA THR A 88 -9.28 16.60 9.45
C THR A 88 -10.28 15.95 8.53
N LEU A 89 -11.56 16.05 8.88
CA LEU A 89 -12.70 16.27 7.99
C LEU A 89 -13.93 16.32 8.91
N ASN A 90 -14.47 17.53 9.12
CA ASN A 90 -15.65 17.80 9.93
C ASN A 90 -16.79 16.83 9.55
N GLU A 91 -17.51 16.36 10.57
CA GLU A 91 -18.52 15.29 10.53
C GLU A 91 -19.67 15.53 9.53
N GLU A 92 -19.81 16.75 8.99
CA GLU A 92 -20.90 17.14 8.08
C GLU A 92 -20.75 16.67 6.62
N ASN A 93 -19.62 16.09 6.22
CA ASN A 93 -19.32 15.85 4.79
C ASN A 93 -19.35 14.38 4.33
N TRP A 94 -19.50 13.42 5.26
CA TRP A 94 -19.38 12.00 4.96
C TRP A 94 -20.67 11.38 4.39
N GLU A 95 -21.84 11.79 4.87
CA GLU A 95 -23.13 11.31 4.34
C GLU A 95 -23.35 11.74 2.89
N ASN A 96 -22.93 12.96 2.55
CA ASN A 96 -22.99 13.47 1.17
C ASN A 96 -22.01 12.79 0.21
N TRP A 97 -20.90 12.26 0.73
CA TRP A 97 -19.92 11.53 -0.06
C TRP A 97 -20.40 10.11 -0.38
N MET A 98 -21.02 9.42 0.58
CA MET A 98 -21.60 8.09 0.40
C MET A 98 -22.72 8.08 -0.65
N LEU A 99 -23.63 9.06 -0.59
CA LEU A 99 -24.74 9.19 -1.54
C LEU A 99 -24.28 9.42 -2.99
N LYS A 100 -23.11 10.04 -3.20
CA LYS A 100 -22.54 10.23 -4.55
C LYS A 100 -21.83 9.00 -5.09
N PHE A 101 -21.36 8.10 -4.22
CA PHE A 101 -20.62 6.91 -4.61
C PHE A 101 -21.57 5.76 -4.97
N GLU A 102 -22.73 5.66 -4.30
CA GLU A 102 -23.75 4.64 -4.58
C GLU A 102 -24.64 4.96 -5.78
N SER A 103 -24.52 6.16 -6.37
CA SER A 103 -25.33 6.61 -7.50
C SER A 103 -24.64 6.51 -8.87
N GLN A 104 -23.60 5.66 -9.02
CA GLN A 104 -22.97 5.36 -10.32
C GLN A 104 -23.02 3.88 -10.66
#